data_AF-A0A359D7M3-F1
#
_entry.id   AF-A0A359D7M3-F1
#
_cell.length_a   1.000
_cell.length_b   1.000
_cell.length_c   1.000
_cell.angle_alpha   90.00
_cell.angle_beta   90.00
_cell.angle_gamma   90.00
#
_symmetry.space_group_name_H-M   'P 1'
#
loop_
_entity.id
_entity.type
_entity.pdbx_description
1 polymer ?
#
loop_
_entity_poly.entity_id
_entity_poly.type
_entity_poly.pdbx_seq_one_letter_code
_entity_poly.pdbx_strand_id
1 'polypeptide(L)' 'MSATTAANLRHDWTLAEVKALFEQPFNDLLFAAQTVHRAHFDQNRVQVSTLLSIKTGACP' A
#
# COMPACT_ATOMS: atom_id res chain seq x y z
N MET A 1 -21.62 -8.60 -14.05
CA MET A 1 -20.18 -8.44 -14.32
C MET A 1 -19.96 -6.97 -14.59
N SER A 2 -19.70 -6.19 -13.54
CA SER A 2 -19.59 -4.73 -13.66
C SER A 2 -18.16 -4.35 -14.02
N ALA A 3 -18.03 -3.54 -15.07
CA ALA A 3 -16.76 -3.07 -15.60
C ALA A 3 -15.98 -2.28 -14.54
N THR A 4 -14.73 -2.71 -14.29
CA THR A 4 -13.75 -1.93 -13.55
C THR A 4 -13.38 -0.72 -14.39
N THR A 5 -13.82 0.47 -13.98
CA THR A 5 -13.20 1.72 -14.43
C THR A 5 -11.72 1.61 -14.15
N ALA A 6 -10.89 1.48 -15.18
CA ALA A 6 -9.45 1.45 -15.01
C ALA A 6 -9.03 2.81 -14.44
N ALA A 7 -8.92 2.89 -13.11
CA ALA A 7 -8.30 4.02 -12.45
C ALA A 7 -6.93 4.21 -13.10
N ASN A 8 -6.67 5.39 -13.65
CA ASN A 8 -5.42 5.67 -14.32
C ASN A 8 -4.30 5.65 -13.27
N LEU A 9 -3.64 4.49 -13.13
CA LEU A 9 -2.56 4.29 -12.18
C LEU A 9 -1.37 5.16 -12.62
N ARG A 10 -1.04 6.14 -11.79
CA ARG A 10 0.14 6.98 -11.99
C ARG A 10 1.41 6.27 -11.53
N HIS A 11 2.50 6.45 -12.25
CA HIS A 11 3.79 5.80 -12.00
C HIS A 11 4.96 6.79 -11.89
N ASP A 12 4.66 8.10 -11.94
CA ASP A 12 5.60 9.21 -12.10
C ASP A 12 5.75 10.05 -10.81
N TRP A 13 5.73 9.38 -9.65
CA TRP A 13 5.88 10.05 -8.36
C TRP A 13 7.23 10.79 -8.24
N THR A 14 7.15 12.08 -7.93
CA THR A 14 8.32 12.88 -7.58
C THR A 14 8.62 12.78 -6.08
N LEU A 15 9.87 13.07 -5.72
CA LEU A 15 10.29 13.10 -4.31
C LEU A 15 9.46 14.10 -3.48
N ALA A 16 9.13 15.26 -4.06
CA ALA A 16 8.37 16.30 -3.38
C ALA A 16 6.94 15.84 -3.04
N GLU A 17 6.28 15.16 -3.97
CA GLU A 17 4.92 14.63 -3.73
C GLU A 17 4.90 13.55 -2.65
N VAL A 18 5.91 12.66 -2.64
CA VAL A 18 6.01 11.65 -1.58
C VAL A 18 6.27 12.32 -0.23
N LYS A 19 7.19 13.29 -0.16
CA LYS A 19 7.45 14.05 1.07
C LYS A 19 6.19 14.72 1.62
N ALA A 20 5.37 15.29 0.75
CA ALA A 20 4.11 15.90 1.14
C ALA A 20 3.20 14.91 1.88
N LEU A 21 3.19 13.62 1.52
CA LEU A 21 2.43 12.59 2.26
C LEU A 21 2.98 12.37 3.67
N PHE A 22 4.30 12.33 3.83
CA PHE A 22 4.93 12.17 5.15
C PHE A 22 4.72 13.37 6.07
N GLU A 23 4.48 14.55 5.49
CA GLU A 23 4.23 15.79 6.22
C GLU A 23 2.74 16.01 6.54
N GLN A 24 1.83 15.14 6.06
CA GLN A 24 0.41 15.25 6.37
C GLN A 24 0.12 15.01 7.86
N PRO A 25 -0.93 15.65 8.43
CA PRO A 25 -1.43 15.28 9.74
C PRO A 25 -1.74 13.78 9.79
N PHE A 26 -1.20 13.10 10.79
CA PHE A 26 -1.20 11.63 10.84
C PHE A 26 -2.59 10.99 10.68
N ASN A 27 -3.61 11.56 11.33
CA ASN A 27 -4.96 11.01 11.28
C ASN A 27 -5.63 11.21 9.91
N ASP A 28 -5.31 12.31 9.22
CA ASP A 28 -5.83 12.58 7.87
C ASP A 28 -5.20 11.61 6.86
N LEU A 29 -3.88 11.40 6.98
CA LEU A 29 -3.15 10.41 6.18
C LEU A 29 -3.72 9.00 6.41
N LEU A 30 -3.98 8.62 7.67
CA LEU A 30 -4.53 7.31 7.99
C LEU A 30 -5.92 7.12 7.38
N PHE A 31 -6.80 8.13 7.46
CA PHE A 31 -8.12 8.09 6.87
C PHE A 31 -8.07 7.99 5.33
N ALA A 32 -7.20 8.76 4.68
CA ALA A 32 -6.97 8.68 3.25
C ALA A 32 -6.46 7.29 2.83
N ALA A 33 -5.49 6.73 3.56
CA ALA A 33 -4.95 5.41 3.31
C ALA A 33 -6.02 4.30 3.44
N GLN A 34 -6.87 4.37 4.48
CA GLN A 34 -7.99 3.43 4.64
C GLN A 34 -8.99 3.54 3.49
N THR A 35 -9.30 4.75 3.04
CA THR A 35 -10.21 4.99 1.91
C THR A 35 -9.68 4.34 0.63
N VAL A 36 -8.40 4.55 0.32
CA VAL A 36 -7.74 3.92 -0.84
C VAL A 36 -7.71 2.40 -0.70
N HIS A 37 -7.37 1.88 0.47
CA HIS A 37 -7.34 0.42 0.70
C HIS A 37 -8.72 -0.22 0.47
N ARG A 38 -9.79 0.38 1.00
CA ARG A 38 -11.17 -0.12 0.86
C ARG A 38 -11.69 -0.04 -0.58
N ALA A 39 -11.14 0.85 -1.41
CA ALA A 39 -11.50 0.95 -2.83
C ALA A 39 -10.88 -0.16 -3.69
N HIS A 40 -9.76 -0.74 -3.25
CA HIS A 40 -8.98 -1.69 -4.07
C HIS A 40 -8.87 -3.10 -3.47
N PHE A 41 -9.14 -3.27 -2.17
CA PHE A 41 -9.02 -4.54 -1.44
C PHE A 41 -10.29 -4.87 -0.65
N ASP A 42 -10.49 -6.16 -0.41
CA ASP A 42 -11.53 -6.67 0.48
C ASP A 42 -11.26 -6.21 1.92
N GLN A 43 -12.20 -5.46 2.49
CA GLN A 43 -11.98 -4.55 3.62
C GLN A 43 -11.52 -5.22 4.91
N ASN A 44 -11.83 -6.51 5.07
CA ASN A 44 -11.52 -7.29 6.28
C ASN A 44 -10.79 -8.59 5.95
N ARG A 45 -10.18 -8.67 4.76
CA ARG A 45 -9.37 -9.82 4.35
C ARG A 45 -7.89 -9.47 4.49
N VAL A 46 -7.14 -10.39 5.10
CA VAL A 46 -5.69 -10.27 5.24
C VAL A 46 -5.02 -11.44 4.49
N GLN A 47 -3.95 -11.14 3.76
CA GLN A 47 -3.09 -12.18 3.16
C GLN A 47 -2.26 -12.85 4.26
N VAL A 48 -2.30 -14.18 4.32
CA VAL A 48 -1.45 -14.97 5.22
C VAL A 48 -0.30 -15.58 4.42
N SER A 49 0.93 -15.45 4.92
CA SER A 49 2.12 -16.04 4.30
C SER A 49 3.07 -16.55 5.37
N THR A 50 3.64 -17.74 5.14
CA THR A 50 4.61 -18.36 6.05
C THR A 50 5.96 -18.39 5.35
N LEU A 51 6.94 -17.70 5.93
CA LEU A 51 8.33 -17.74 5.47
C LEU A 51 9.09 -18.80 6.27
N LEU A 52 10.00 -19.52 5.60
CA LEU A 52 11.01 -20.36 6.25
C LEU A 52 12.40 -19.81 5.93
N SER A 53 13.21 -19.58 6.95
CA SER A 53 14.65 -19.36 6.78
C SER A 53 15.30 -20.69 6.42
N ILE A 54 15.42 -20.98 5.11
CA ILE A 54 15.98 -22.25 4.63
C ILE A 54 17.45 -22.44 5.01
N LYS A 55 18.16 -21.33 5.26
CA LYS A 55 19.51 -21.30 5.81
C LYS A 55 19.68 -20.07 6.70
N THR A 56 20.10 -20.29 7.93
CA THR A 56 20.31 -19.24 8.94
C THR A 56 21.82 -19.04 9.18
N GLY A 57 22.26 -17.79 9.33
CA GLY A 57 23.66 -17.43 9.57
C GLY A 57 24.56 -17.47 8.33
N ALA A 58 25.86 -17.20 8.50
CA ALA A 58 26.94 -17.30 7.49
C ALA A 58 26.61 -16.73 6.08
N CYS A 59 25.84 -15.65 6.01
CA CYS A 59 25.81 -14.78 4.82
C CYS A 59 27.17 -14.04 4.80
N PRO A 60 27.89 -13.94 3.67
CA PRO A 60 29.13 -13.18 3.63
C PRO A 60 28.95 -11.73 4.07
#